data_AF-A0A7C6N6E6-F1
#
_entry.id   AF-A0A7C6N6E6-F1
#
_cell.length_a   1.000
_cell.length_b   1.000
_cell.length_c   1.000
_cell.angle_alpha   90.00
_cell.angle_beta   90.00
_cell.angle_gamma   90.00
#
_symmetry.space_group_name_H-M   'P 1'
#
loop_
_entity.id
_entity.type
_entity.pdbx_description
1 polymer ?
#
loop_
_entity_poly.entity_id
_entity_poly.type
_entity_poly.pdbx_seq_one_letter_code
_entity_poly.pdbx_strand_id
1 'polypeptide(L)'
;INDTQETIRFTDTKSGAVIVVAMGLIAGVVTLLDKYYTLLNQLMVLPKVIAIMGIIYFSVCLFISLILSLRSINPANNPNNHINIGDWQDMPNTKYYLSGLTSSMRWEDYLWELNDLKFSLSASKYYKSIEESNDSDLLKSLTLELLKLSYIKEKKMQRTKAALKWIEQCIWTAALTTIMVLITFNSEIALSWSVKNQDYEIFLFLIVGHAVGDFLLQTSWQAENKSRIWKALITHALVYSVVVYLMTLIAGGISLLSIVVIFLSHVLLDRGNIVKWWLKTIKKEQADNTQIRFLVDQSLHVLILLIVTIIN
;
A
#
# COMPACT_ATOMS: atom_id res chain seq x y z
N ILE A 1 -42.37 0.32 -25.40
CA ILE A 1 -42.75 0.35 -23.96
C ILE A 1 -42.32 -0.95 -23.26
N ASN A 2 -42.75 -2.13 -23.73
CA ASN A 2 -42.40 -3.41 -23.11
C ASN A 2 -40.88 -3.63 -22.95
N ASP A 3 -40.11 -3.42 -24.02
CA ASP A 3 -38.63 -3.51 -23.99
C ASP A 3 -37.99 -2.59 -22.94
N THR A 4 -38.48 -1.35 -22.83
CA THR A 4 -38.03 -0.38 -21.83
C THR A 4 -38.29 -0.87 -20.40
N GLN A 5 -39.46 -1.49 -20.15
CA GLN A 5 -39.83 -2.02 -18.84
C GLN A 5 -39.02 -3.27 -18.48
N GLU A 6 -38.81 -4.18 -19.42
CA GLU A 6 -37.95 -5.36 -19.23
C GLU A 6 -36.50 -4.95 -18.95
N THR A 7 -35.99 -3.94 -19.65
CA THR A 7 -34.65 -3.41 -19.38
C THR A 7 -34.56 -2.79 -17.98
N ILE A 8 -35.60 -2.09 -17.51
CA ILE A 8 -35.65 -1.54 -16.15
C ILE A 8 -35.62 -2.67 -15.12
N ARG A 9 -36.45 -3.71 -15.28
CA ARG A 9 -36.49 -4.88 -14.39
C ARG A 9 -35.12 -5.58 -14.33
N PHE A 10 -34.52 -5.81 -15.48
CA PHE A 10 -33.17 -6.39 -15.56
C PHE A 10 -32.11 -5.54 -14.86
N THR A 11 -32.20 -4.21 -14.98
CA THR A 11 -31.30 -3.26 -14.31
C THR A 11 -31.50 -3.27 -12.79
N ASP A 12 -32.73 -3.41 -12.32
CA ASP A 12 -33.06 -3.56 -10.89
C ASP A 12 -32.49 -4.87 -10.33
N THR A 13 -32.62 -5.99 -11.06
CA THR A 13 -31.99 -7.27 -10.69
C THR A 13 -30.47 -7.16 -10.59
N LYS A 14 -29.82 -6.50 -11.56
CA LYS A 14 -28.37 -6.26 -11.53
C LYS A 14 -27.95 -5.41 -10.33
N SER A 15 -28.70 -4.36 -10.02
CA SER A 15 -28.46 -3.52 -8.85
C SER A 15 -28.59 -4.34 -7.56
N GLY A 16 -29.63 -5.19 -7.46
CA GLY A 16 -29.79 -6.13 -6.35
C GLY A 16 -28.59 -7.06 -6.17
N ALA A 17 -28.07 -7.63 -7.26
CA ALA A 17 -26.86 -8.46 -7.22
C ALA A 17 -25.63 -7.69 -6.69
N VAL A 18 -25.46 -6.43 -7.10
CA VAL A 18 -24.38 -5.56 -6.57
C VAL A 18 -24.50 -5.37 -5.06
N ILE A 19 -25.71 -5.20 -4.53
CA ILE A 19 -25.95 -5.08 -3.09
C ILE A 19 -25.55 -6.38 -2.38
N VAL A 20 -25.95 -7.54 -2.90
CA VAL A 20 -25.58 -8.85 -2.32
C VAL A 20 -24.07 -9.02 -2.25
N VAL A 21 -23.35 -8.71 -3.34
CA VAL A 21 -21.88 -8.77 -3.37
C VAL A 21 -21.27 -7.80 -2.35
N ALA A 22 -21.75 -6.56 -2.29
CA ALA A 22 -21.27 -5.56 -1.34
C ALA A 22 -21.48 -6.01 0.12
N MET A 23 -22.64 -6.57 0.43
CA MET A 23 -22.94 -7.12 1.76
C MET A 23 -22.04 -8.32 2.10
N GLY A 24 -21.75 -9.18 1.11
CA GLY A 24 -20.79 -10.27 1.26
C GLY A 24 -19.37 -9.78 1.61
N LEU A 25 -18.92 -8.70 0.97
CA LEU A 25 -17.64 -8.06 1.30
C LEU A 25 -17.64 -7.50 2.72
N ILE A 26 -18.72 -6.82 3.15
CA ILE A 26 -18.87 -6.33 4.53
C ILE A 26 -18.81 -7.48 5.52
N ALA A 27 -19.55 -8.57 5.28
CA ALA A 27 -19.54 -9.74 6.13
C ALA A 27 -18.13 -10.37 6.20
N GLY A 28 -17.41 -10.46 5.09
CA GLY A 28 -16.02 -10.91 5.05
C GLY A 28 -15.09 -10.06 5.91
N VAL A 29 -15.22 -8.74 5.86
CA VAL A 29 -14.44 -7.82 6.71
C VAL A 29 -14.78 -8.01 8.19
N VAL A 30 -16.06 -8.07 8.54
CA VAL A 30 -16.52 -8.22 9.93
C VAL A 30 -16.07 -9.55 10.53
N THR A 31 -16.20 -10.65 9.78
CA THR A 31 -15.81 -12.00 10.25
C THR A 31 -14.29 -12.15 10.45
N LEU A 32 -13.48 -11.33 9.78
CA LEU A 32 -12.03 -11.38 9.86
C LEU A 32 -11.43 -10.20 10.64
N LEU A 33 -12.26 -9.42 11.33
CA LEU A 33 -11.87 -8.17 11.97
C LEU A 33 -10.72 -8.38 12.97
N ASP A 34 -10.80 -9.40 13.81
CA ASP A 34 -9.74 -9.73 14.77
C ASP A 34 -8.42 -10.07 14.08
N LYS A 35 -8.46 -10.83 12.98
CA LYS A 35 -7.26 -11.20 12.21
C LYS A 35 -6.62 -9.97 11.57
N TYR A 36 -7.43 -9.07 11.01
CA TYR A 36 -6.94 -7.80 10.47
C TYR A 36 -6.33 -6.92 11.55
N TYR A 37 -6.94 -6.86 12.73
CA TYR A 37 -6.42 -6.11 13.87
C TYR A 37 -5.06 -6.66 14.34
N THR A 38 -4.94 -7.98 14.51
CA THR A 38 -3.68 -8.62 14.88
C THR A 38 -2.60 -8.36 13.83
N LEU A 39 -2.91 -8.51 12.55
CA LEU A 39 -1.97 -8.25 11.45
C LEU A 39 -1.49 -6.79 11.48
N LEU A 40 -2.40 -5.82 11.57
CA LEU A 40 -2.05 -4.39 11.61
C LEU A 40 -1.15 -4.01 12.78
N ASN A 41 -1.23 -4.73 13.90
CA ASN A 41 -0.38 -4.49 15.07
C ASN A 41 0.99 -5.14 14.96
N GLN A 42 1.17 -6.15 14.11
CA GLN A 42 2.46 -6.76 13.80
C GLN A 42 3.24 -5.98 12.73
N LEU A 43 2.57 -5.13 11.95
CA LEU A 43 3.20 -4.31 10.93
C LEU A 43 3.97 -3.14 11.55
N MET A 44 5.13 -2.87 10.95
CA MET A 44 5.91 -1.65 11.13
C MET A 44 5.15 -0.41 10.61
N VAL A 45 5.65 0.79 10.90
CA VAL A 45 4.93 2.05 10.70
C VAL A 45 4.48 2.25 9.25
N LEU A 46 5.36 2.11 8.26
CA LEU A 46 5.03 2.37 6.85
C LEU A 46 3.99 1.38 6.28
N PRO A 47 4.19 0.04 6.35
CA PRO A 47 3.20 -0.91 5.87
C PRO A 47 1.86 -0.78 6.62
N LYS A 48 1.88 -0.43 7.92
CA LYS A 48 0.67 -0.16 8.70
C LYS A 48 -0.11 1.03 8.17
N VAL A 49 0.55 2.15 7.86
CA VAL A 49 -0.10 3.35 7.30
C VAL A 49 -0.71 3.04 5.93
N ILE A 50 0.02 2.34 5.06
CA ILE A 50 -0.47 1.92 3.74
C ILE A 50 -1.73 1.04 3.88
N ALA A 51 -1.70 0.07 4.79
CA ALA A 51 -2.84 -0.81 5.05
C ALA A 51 -4.07 0.00 5.53
N ILE A 52 -3.89 0.93 6.46
CA ILE A 52 -4.98 1.78 6.98
C ILE A 52 -5.58 2.65 5.87
N MET A 53 -4.75 3.32 5.06
CA MET A 53 -5.23 4.13 3.93
C MET A 53 -6.00 3.29 2.92
N GLY A 54 -5.51 2.09 2.61
CA GLY A 54 -6.18 1.15 1.71
C GLY A 54 -7.55 0.71 2.24
N ILE A 55 -7.66 0.40 3.53
CA ILE A 55 -8.93 0.04 4.18
C ILE A 55 -9.93 1.20 4.13
N ILE A 56 -9.49 2.43 4.41
CA ILE A 56 -10.35 3.62 4.34
C ILE A 56 -10.87 3.82 2.91
N TYR A 57 -9.98 3.79 1.93
CA TYR A 57 -10.36 4.00 0.54
C TYR A 57 -11.29 2.88 0.01
N PHE A 58 -11.02 1.63 0.37
CA PHE A 58 -11.90 0.49 0.09
C PHE A 58 -13.31 0.71 0.66
N SER A 59 -13.39 1.17 1.92
CA SER A 59 -14.67 1.43 2.60
C SER A 59 -15.47 2.54 1.91
N VAL A 60 -14.79 3.60 1.46
CA VAL A 60 -15.42 4.69 0.70
C VAL A 60 -15.95 4.18 -0.65
N CYS A 61 -15.16 3.41 -1.40
CA CYS A 61 -15.58 2.84 -2.68
C CYS A 61 -16.81 1.94 -2.51
N LEU A 62 -16.81 1.09 -1.49
CA LEU A 62 -17.89 0.17 -1.18
C LEU A 62 -19.17 0.93 -0.81
N PHE A 63 -19.04 1.98 0.00
CA PHE A 63 -20.17 2.83 0.40
C PHE A 63 -20.80 3.56 -0.79
N ILE A 64 -19.97 4.14 -1.68
CA ILE A 64 -20.46 4.80 -2.90
C ILE A 64 -21.21 3.80 -3.79
N SER A 65 -20.67 2.59 -3.97
CA SER A 65 -21.33 1.53 -4.74
C SER A 65 -22.70 1.17 -4.16
N LEU A 66 -22.79 0.99 -2.84
CA LEU A 66 -24.03 0.65 -2.14
C LEU A 66 -25.10 1.74 -2.33
N ILE A 67 -24.73 3.02 -2.14
CA ILE A 67 -25.65 4.15 -2.32
C ILE A 67 -26.16 4.21 -3.76
N LEU A 68 -25.28 4.07 -4.75
CA LEU A 68 -25.65 4.13 -6.16
C LEU A 68 -26.60 2.99 -6.53
N SER A 69 -26.36 1.80 -5.99
CA SER A 69 -27.23 0.65 -6.22
C SER A 69 -28.62 0.82 -5.58
N LEU A 70 -28.68 1.28 -4.32
CA LEU A 70 -29.96 1.60 -3.64
C LEU A 70 -30.76 2.66 -4.40
N ARG A 71 -30.09 3.72 -4.88
CA ARG A 71 -30.69 4.77 -5.71
C ARG A 71 -31.06 4.32 -7.13
N SER A 72 -30.56 3.18 -7.59
CA SER A 72 -30.95 2.57 -8.86
C SER A 72 -32.31 1.88 -8.73
N ILE A 73 -32.47 1.07 -7.67
CA ILE A 73 -33.71 0.33 -7.40
C ILE A 73 -34.85 1.28 -7.03
N ASN A 74 -34.60 2.22 -6.11
CA ASN A 74 -35.59 3.19 -5.63
C ASN A 74 -35.25 4.62 -6.10
N PRO A 75 -35.65 5.01 -7.33
CA PRO A 75 -35.41 6.36 -7.82
C PRO A 75 -36.41 7.35 -7.20
N ALA A 76 -35.94 8.17 -6.25
CA ALA A 76 -36.76 9.23 -5.61
C ALA A 76 -37.07 10.46 -6.50
N ASN A 77 -36.76 10.43 -7.80
CA ASN A 77 -36.89 11.62 -8.66
C ASN A 77 -38.21 11.59 -9.43
N ASN A 78 -38.95 12.70 -9.41
CA ASN A 78 -40.12 12.90 -10.27
C ASN A 78 -39.68 13.04 -11.75
N PRO A 79 -40.02 12.09 -12.65
CA PRO A 79 -39.59 12.12 -14.05
C PRO A 79 -40.15 13.31 -14.84
N ASN A 80 -41.28 13.88 -14.41
CA ASN A 80 -41.92 15.00 -15.10
C ASN A 80 -41.01 16.23 -15.21
N ASN A 81 -40.11 16.42 -14.22
CA ASN A 81 -39.19 17.56 -14.20
C ASN A 81 -37.99 17.40 -15.15
N HIS A 82 -37.88 16.24 -15.83
CA HIS A 82 -36.71 15.89 -16.63
C HIS A 82 -37.05 15.65 -18.11
N ILE A 83 -38.30 15.90 -18.52
CA ILE A 83 -38.71 15.83 -19.92
C ILE A 83 -38.82 17.25 -20.46
N ASN A 84 -38.18 17.50 -21.60
CA ASN A 84 -38.39 18.72 -22.36
C ASN A 84 -39.58 18.52 -23.32
N ILE A 85 -40.58 19.38 -23.20
CA ILE A 85 -41.84 19.31 -23.97
C ILE A 85 -41.72 20.09 -25.30
N GLY A 86 -40.63 20.84 -25.49
CA GLY A 86 -40.35 21.59 -26.72
C GLY A 86 -41.39 22.69 -26.97
N ASP A 87 -41.87 22.78 -28.21
CA ASP A 87 -42.79 23.83 -28.69
C ASP A 87 -44.27 23.55 -28.38
N TRP A 88 -44.57 22.51 -27.59
CA TRP A 88 -45.95 22.19 -27.24
C TRP A 88 -46.48 23.20 -26.23
N GLN A 89 -47.48 23.98 -26.64
CA GLN A 89 -48.13 25.00 -25.80
C GLN A 89 -48.99 24.37 -24.69
N ASP A 90 -49.63 23.23 -24.96
CA ASP A 90 -50.53 22.55 -24.03
C ASP A 90 -50.10 21.12 -23.73
N MET A 91 -50.20 20.73 -22.46
CA MET A 91 -50.05 19.35 -22.01
C MET A 91 -51.25 18.51 -22.42
N PRO A 92 -51.05 17.22 -22.74
CA PRO A 92 -52.17 16.36 -23.09
C PRO A 92 -53.14 16.21 -21.92
N ASN A 93 -54.44 16.26 -22.21
CA ASN A 93 -55.48 16.16 -21.20
C ASN A 93 -55.61 14.71 -20.69
N THR A 94 -55.37 13.75 -21.59
CA THR A 94 -55.36 12.32 -21.25
C THR A 94 -54.06 11.88 -20.59
N LYS A 95 -54.20 11.11 -19.50
CA LYS A 95 -53.10 10.37 -18.87
C LYS A 95 -53.13 8.91 -19.32
N TYR A 96 -52.19 8.51 -20.16
CA TYR A 96 -52.11 7.12 -20.60
C TYR A 96 -51.63 6.18 -19.48
N TYR A 97 -50.63 6.57 -18.69
CA TYR A 97 -50.15 5.79 -17.56
C TYR A 97 -50.83 6.23 -16.26
N LEU A 98 -51.63 5.34 -15.67
CA LEU A 98 -52.40 5.62 -14.46
C LEU A 98 -51.55 5.33 -13.21
N SER A 99 -51.49 6.28 -12.28
CA SER A 99 -50.84 6.09 -10.97
C SER A 99 -51.58 6.85 -9.86
N GLY A 100 -51.47 6.35 -8.62
CA GLY A 100 -51.96 7.02 -7.41
C GLY A 100 -53.19 6.37 -6.75
N LEU A 101 -53.14 6.31 -5.43
CA LEU A 101 -54.23 5.86 -4.56
C LEU A 101 -55.04 7.05 -4.03
N THR A 102 -56.24 6.80 -3.52
CA THR A 102 -57.10 7.82 -2.90
C THR A 102 -56.46 8.47 -1.67
N SER A 103 -55.62 7.74 -0.94
CA SER A 103 -54.85 8.22 0.22
C SER A 103 -53.47 7.56 0.25
N SER A 104 -52.53 8.15 0.99
CA SER A 104 -51.24 7.50 1.28
C SER A 104 -51.47 6.20 2.05
N MET A 105 -50.67 5.17 1.77
CA MET A 105 -50.74 3.91 2.51
C MET A 105 -50.46 4.13 4.00
N ARG A 106 -51.38 3.68 4.85
CA ARG A 106 -51.20 3.58 6.30
C ARG A 106 -50.37 2.32 6.61
N TRP A 107 -49.91 2.19 7.85
CA TRP A 107 -49.10 1.03 8.23
C TRP A 107 -49.89 -0.28 8.14
N GLU A 108 -51.20 -0.24 8.41
CA GLU A 108 -52.11 -1.39 8.29
C GLU A 108 -52.22 -1.88 6.84
N ASP A 109 -52.22 -0.95 5.88
CA ASP A 109 -52.37 -1.25 4.45
C ASP A 109 -51.18 -2.04 3.87
N TYR A 110 -50.02 -2.04 4.55
CA TYR A 110 -48.87 -2.87 4.15
C TYR A 110 -48.99 -4.33 4.61
N LEU A 111 -49.85 -4.60 5.61
CA LEU A 111 -50.00 -5.92 6.22
C LEU A 111 -51.34 -6.58 5.87
N TRP A 112 -52.39 -5.78 5.65
CA TRP A 112 -53.75 -6.25 5.37
C TRP A 112 -54.36 -5.53 4.17
N GLU A 113 -55.14 -6.25 3.37
CA GLU A 113 -55.89 -5.68 2.24
C GLU A 113 -57.19 -5.04 2.73
N LEU A 114 -57.14 -3.73 2.99
CA LEU A 114 -58.30 -2.95 3.42
C LEU A 114 -59.09 -2.40 2.20
N ASN A 115 -60.42 -2.58 2.22
CA ASN A 115 -61.31 -2.28 1.10
C ASN A 115 -61.58 -0.77 0.86
N ASP A 116 -61.17 0.09 1.80
CA ASP A 116 -61.34 1.54 1.73
C ASP A 116 -60.27 2.23 0.86
N LEU A 117 -59.12 1.58 0.67
CA LEU A 117 -58.05 2.05 -0.19
C LEU A 117 -58.35 1.73 -1.66
N LYS A 118 -58.67 2.76 -2.45
CA LYS A 118 -59.04 2.62 -3.87
C LYS A 118 -58.09 3.38 -4.78
N PHE A 119 -58.15 3.07 -6.08
CA PHE A 119 -57.46 3.86 -7.09
C PHE A 119 -58.06 5.27 -7.18
N SER A 120 -57.20 6.29 -7.31
CA SER A 120 -57.62 7.70 -7.25
C SER A 120 -58.58 8.13 -8.37
N LEU A 121 -58.53 7.44 -9.52
CA LEU A 121 -59.37 7.73 -10.68
C LEU A 121 -60.47 6.66 -10.82
N SER A 122 -61.72 7.09 -11.03
CA SER A 122 -62.81 6.15 -11.34
C SER A 122 -62.81 5.75 -12.82
N ALA A 123 -63.22 4.52 -13.11
CA ALA A 123 -63.29 4.00 -14.48
C ALA A 123 -64.13 4.87 -15.42
N SER A 124 -65.27 5.39 -14.94
CA SER A 124 -66.15 6.28 -15.71
C SER A 124 -65.51 7.62 -16.06
N LYS A 125 -64.76 8.22 -15.12
CA LYS A 125 -64.04 9.47 -15.35
C LYS A 125 -62.91 9.26 -16.36
N TYR A 126 -62.22 8.12 -16.28
CA TYR A 126 -61.17 7.78 -17.22
C TYR A 126 -61.71 7.53 -18.63
N TYR A 127 -62.78 6.74 -18.75
CA TYR A 127 -63.44 6.48 -20.04
C TYR A 127 -63.85 7.80 -20.72
N LYS A 128 -64.50 8.69 -19.96
CA LYS A 128 -64.88 10.02 -20.46
C LYS A 128 -63.66 10.84 -20.91
N SER A 129 -62.54 10.79 -20.17
CA SER A 129 -61.31 11.50 -20.58
C SER A 129 -60.73 10.98 -21.90
N ILE A 130 -60.86 9.69 -22.19
CA ILE A 130 -60.42 9.10 -23.46
C ILE A 130 -61.39 9.47 -24.58
N GLU A 131 -62.70 9.35 -24.33
CA GLU A 131 -63.77 9.65 -25.31
C GLU A 131 -63.74 11.11 -25.77
N GLU A 132 -63.40 12.04 -24.86
CA GLU A 132 -63.27 13.47 -25.17
C GLU A 132 -61.94 13.85 -25.84
N SER A 133 -61.00 12.91 -25.98
CA SER A 133 -59.65 13.20 -26.48
C SER A 133 -59.45 12.82 -27.93
N ASN A 134 -58.75 13.70 -28.65
CA ASN A 134 -58.38 13.47 -30.05
C ASN A 134 -57.20 12.49 -30.17
N ASP A 135 -57.06 11.83 -31.33
CA ASP A 135 -55.92 10.93 -31.63
C ASP A 135 -54.55 11.60 -31.40
N SER A 136 -54.45 12.90 -31.71
CA SER A 136 -53.24 13.71 -31.47
C SER A 136 -52.92 13.87 -29.97
N ASP A 137 -53.94 14.00 -29.12
CA ASP A 137 -53.75 14.12 -27.66
C ASP A 137 -53.23 12.80 -27.06
N LEU A 138 -53.82 11.68 -27.50
CA LEU A 138 -53.39 10.34 -27.11
C LEU A 138 -51.94 10.07 -27.54
N LEU A 139 -51.57 10.46 -28.77
CA LEU A 139 -50.20 10.31 -29.27
C LEU A 139 -49.20 11.15 -28.47
N LYS A 140 -49.55 12.39 -28.11
CA LYS A 140 -48.73 13.25 -27.22
C LYS A 140 -48.56 12.61 -25.84
N SER A 141 -49.64 12.10 -25.25
CA SER A 141 -49.63 11.42 -23.94
C SER A 141 -48.70 10.19 -23.96
N LEU A 142 -48.86 9.34 -24.97
CA LEU A 142 -48.01 8.16 -25.18
C LEU A 142 -46.53 8.54 -25.35
N THR A 143 -46.25 9.59 -26.11
CA THR A 143 -44.89 10.09 -26.34
C THR A 143 -44.24 10.56 -25.04
N LEU A 144 -44.96 11.36 -24.23
CA LEU A 144 -44.46 11.82 -22.94
C LEU A 144 -44.17 10.65 -22.00
N GLU A 145 -45.06 9.67 -21.92
CA GLU A 145 -44.86 8.48 -21.07
C GLU A 145 -43.69 7.61 -21.54
N LEU A 146 -43.51 7.44 -22.86
CA LEU A 146 -42.35 6.74 -23.40
C LEU A 146 -41.03 7.46 -23.08
N LEU A 147 -40.98 8.80 -23.17
CA LEU A 147 -39.82 9.59 -22.80
C LEU A 147 -39.52 9.48 -21.30
N LYS A 148 -40.57 9.50 -20.46
CA LYS A 148 -40.53 9.30 -19.01
C LYS A 148 -39.85 7.96 -18.66
N LEU A 149 -40.34 6.88 -19.26
CA LEU A 149 -39.80 5.54 -19.07
C LEU A 149 -38.36 5.42 -19.60
N SER A 150 -38.08 6.03 -20.76
CA SER A 150 -36.74 6.01 -21.36
C SER A 150 -35.71 6.76 -20.51
N TYR A 151 -36.10 7.89 -19.91
CA TYR A 151 -35.28 8.63 -18.96
C TYR A 151 -34.98 7.80 -17.71
N ILE A 152 -36.00 7.16 -17.12
CA ILE A 152 -35.82 6.28 -15.96
C ILE A 152 -34.87 5.13 -16.30
N LYS A 153 -35.08 4.47 -17.44
CA LYS A 153 -34.22 3.38 -17.92
C LYS A 153 -32.76 3.84 -18.00
N GLU A 154 -32.50 4.93 -18.69
CA GLU A 154 -31.13 5.42 -18.91
C GLU A 154 -30.45 5.78 -17.59
N LYS A 155 -31.15 6.49 -16.70
CA LYS A 155 -30.63 6.90 -15.40
C LYS A 155 -30.31 5.70 -14.50
N LYS A 156 -31.18 4.70 -14.45
CA LYS A 156 -30.94 3.45 -13.71
C LYS A 156 -29.74 2.70 -14.29
N MET A 157 -29.66 2.60 -15.62
CA MET A 157 -28.55 1.92 -16.28
C MET A 157 -27.21 2.61 -15.99
N GLN A 158 -27.15 3.94 -16.05
CA GLN A 158 -25.93 4.71 -15.72
C GLN A 158 -25.52 4.55 -14.25
N ARG A 159 -26.46 4.62 -13.31
CA ARG A 159 -26.20 4.40 -11.88
C ARG A 159 -25.68 2.99 -11.60
N THR A 160 -26.29 1.98 -12.22
CA THR A 160 -25.88 0.58 -12.09
C THR A 160 -24.49 0.34 -12.66
N LYS A 161 -24.19 0.90 -13.85
CA LYS A 161 -22.84 0.87 -14.43
C LYS A 161 -21.81 1.54 -13.51
N ALA A 162 -22.15 2.70 -12.94
CA ALA A 162 -21.27 3.38 -11.98
C ALA A 162 -21.06 2.54 -10.72
N ALA A 163 -22.11 1.95 -10.14
CA ALA A 163 -21.99 1.06 -8.98
C ALA A 163 -21.06 -0.14 -9.25
N LEU A 164 -21.20 -0.78 -10.43
CA LEU A 164 -20.31 -1.86 -10.84
C LEU A 164 -18.85 -1.41 -10.96
N LYS A 165 -18.58 -0.23 -11.52
CA LYS A 165 -17.22 0.35 -11.56
C LYS A 165 -16.64 0.58 -10.16
N TRP A 166 -17.46 1.01 -9.21
CA TRP A 166 -17.02 1.18 -7.82
C TRP A 166 -16.76 -0.16 -7.11
N ILE A 167 -17.49 -1.23 -7.45
CA ILE A 167 -17.14 -2.59 -7.00
C ILE A 167 -15.80 -3.03 -7.60
N GLU A 168 -15.59 -2.80 -8.90
CA GLU A 168 -14.30 -3.09 -9.54
C GLU A 168 -13.16 -2.34 -8.84
N GLN A 169 -13.37 -1.07 -8.49
CA GLN A 169 -12.41 -0.26 -7.74
C GLN A 169 -12.10 -0.83 -6.36
N CYS A 170 -13.08 -1.47 -5.69
CA CYS A 170 -12.84 -2.17 -4.43
C CYS A 170 -11.85 -3.33 -4.60
N ILE A 171 -11.98 -4.11 -5.67
CA ILE A 171 -11.08 -5.23 -5.97
C ILE A 171 -9.66 -4.72 -6.24
N TRP A 172 -9.52 -3.70 -7.09
CA TRP A 172 -8.22 -3.07 -7.38
C TRP A 172 -7.56 -2.49 -6.14
N THR A 173 -8.34 -1.83 -5.29
CA THR A 173 -7.85 -1.27 -4.03
C THR A 173 -7.33 -2.35 -3.10
N ALA A 174 -8.08 -3.44 -2.91
CA ALA A 174 -7.68 -4.54 -2.05
C ALA A 174 -6.40 -5.22 -2.56
N ALA A 175 -6.31 -5.47 -3.87
CA ALA A 175 -5.13 -6.05 -4.50
C ALA A 175 -3.89 -5.15 -4.36
N LEU A 176 -4.01 -3.87 -4.73
CA LEU A 176 -2.91 -2.92 -4.68
C LEU A 176 -2.43 -2.70 -3.24
N THR A 177 -3.35 -2.53 -2.29
CA THR A 177 -3.00 -2.38 -0.87
C THR A 177 -2.23 -3.60 -0.37
N THR A 178 -2.69 -4.80 -0.69
CA THR A 178 -2.01 -6.04 -0.30
C THR A 178 -0.60 -6.11 -0.89
N ILE A 179 -0.44 -5.83 -2.18
CA ILE A 179 0.87 -5.81 -2.86
C ILE A 179 1.79 -4.79 -2.20
N MET A 180 1.32 -3.57 -1.96
CA MET A 180 2.13 -2.50 -1.38
C MET A 180 2.55 -2.80 0.06
N VAL A 181 1.67 -3.39 0.86
CA VAL A 181 2.00 -3.86 2.22
C VAL A 181 3.06 -4.96 2.17
N LEU A 182 2.94 -5.93 1.24
CA LEU A 182 3.94 -7.00 1.10
C LEU A 182 5.30 -6.47 0.65
N ILE A 183 5.34 -5.57 -0.33
CA ILE A 183 6.58 -4.96 -0.82
C ILE A 183 7.26 -4.19 0.32
N THR A 184 6.50 -3.33 1.02
CA THR A 184 7.07 -2.50 2.09
C THR A 184 7.53 -3.34 3.29
N PHE A 185 6.74 -4.33 3.69
CA PHE A 185 7.12 -5.27 4.74
C PHE A 185 8.43 -6.01 4.42
N ASN A 186 8.57 -6.55 3.20
CA ASN A 186 9.81 -7.22 2.79
C ASN A 186 10.99 -6.26 2.69
N SER A 187 10.76 -5.04 2.20
CA SER A 187 11.82 -4.02 2.07
C SER A 187 12.35 -3.56 3.42
N GLU A 188 11.49 -3.40 4.44
CA GLU A 188 11.91 -3.00 5.78
C GLU A 188 12.67 -4.12 6.49
N ILE A 189 12.28 -5.39 6.26
CA ILE A 189 13.05 -6.55 6.73
C ILE A 189 14.43 -6.60 6.05
N ALA A 190 14.48 -6.39 4.73
CA ALA A 190 15.74 -6.38 3.99
C ALA A 190 16.67 -5.24 4.43
N LEU A 191 16.12 -4.04 4.67
CA LEU A 191 16.88 -2.89 5.17
C LEU A 191 17.36 -3.12 6.61
N SER A 192 16.52 -3.71 7.47
CA SER A 192 16.92 -4.09 8.83
C SER A 192 18.04 -5.13 8.84
N TRP A 193 18.02 -6.10 7.91
CA TRP A 193 19.09 -7.08 7.75
C TRP A 193 20.37 -6.46 7.19
N SER A 194 20.26 -5.55 6.21
CA SER A 194 21.40 -4.83 5.61
C SER A 194 22.09 -3.90 6.60
N VAL A 195 21.35 -3.11 7.39
CA VAL A 195 21.93 -2.25 8.44
C VAL A 195 22.62 -3.08 9.53
N LYS A 196 22.09 -4.25 9.87
CA LYS A 196 22.70 -5.15 10.86
C LYS A 196 23.98 -5.84 10.36
N ASN A 197 24.24 -5.82 9.06
CA ASN A 197 25.42 -6.41 8.43
C ASN A 197 26.49 -5.38 8.02
N GLN A 198 26.26 -4.09 8.22
CA GLN A 198 27.23 -3.04 7.90
C GLN A 198 28.56 -3.25 8.66
N ASP A 199 28.49 -3.69 9.92
CA ASP A 199 29.66 -4.00 10.74
C ASP A 199 30.48 -5.17 10.15
N TYR A 200 29.80 -6.20 9.64
CA TYR A 200 30.48 -7.35 9.02
C TYR A 200 31.18 -6.95 7.73
N GLU A 201 30.54 -6.14 6.89
CA GLU A 201 31.14 -5.63 5.66
C GLU A 201 32.35 -4.73 5.96
N ILE A 202 32.23 -3.79 6.92
CA ILE A 202 33.35 -2.94 7.35
C ILE A 202 34.52 -3.80 7.86
N PHE A 203 34.26 -4.83 8.67
CA PHE A 203 35.32 -5.71 9.17
C PHE A 203 36.03 -6.47 8.04
N LEU A 204 35.30 -6.98 7.04
CA LEU A 204 35.90 -7.63 5.88
C LEU A 204 36.81 -6.68 5.10
N PHE A 205 36.35 -5.46 4.83
CA PHE A 205 37.17 -4.46 4.11
C PHE A 205 38.34 -3.94 4.94
N LEU A 206 38.22 -3.91 6.28
CA LEU A 206 39.35 -3.65 7.18
C LEU A 206 40.41 -4.76 7.07
N ILE A 207 40.03 -6.04 7.05
CA ILE A 207 40.96 -7.17 6.87
C ILE A 207 41.63 -7.10 5.50
N VAL A 208 40.87 -6.84 4.43
CA VAL A 208 41.42 -6.71 3.07
C VAL A 208 42.39 -5.54 3.01
N GLY A 209 42.00 -4.37 3.53
CA GLY A 209 42.88 -3.20 3.61
C GLY A 209 44.15 -3.46 4.41
N HIS A 210 44.05 -4.22 5.50
CA HIS A 210 45.20 -4.64 6.29
C HIS A 210 46.17 -5.51 5.46
N ALA A 211 45.65 -6.52 4.77
CA ALA A 211 46.48 -7.38 3.93
C ALA A 211 47.15 -6.59 2.78
N VAL A 212 46.43 -5.66 2.15
CA VAL A 212 46.99 -4.80 1.10
C VAL A 212 48.07 -3.86 1.65
N GLY A 213 47.82 -3.24 2.80
CA GLY A 213 48.76 -2.32 3.43
C GLY A 213 50.06 -3.00 3.88
N ASP A 214 49.95 -4.13 4.58
CA ASP A 214 51.09 -4.80 5.22
C ASP A 214 51.88 -5.73 4.29
N PHE A 215 51.23 -6.35 3.29
CA PHE A 215 51.90 -7.30 2.41
C PHE A 215 52.16 -6.77 1.00
N LEU A 216 51.22 -6.04 0.40
CA LEU A 216 51.37 -5.57 -0.99
C LEU A 216 52.10 -4.24 -1.09
N LEU A 217 51.81 -3.31 -0.18
CA LEU A 217 52.32 -1.93 -0.26
C LEU A 217 53.48 -1.65 0.71
N GLN A 218 53.74 -2.57 1.66
CA GLN A 218 54.92 -2.48 2.51
C GLN A 218 56.19 -2.79 1.72
N THR A 219 57.13 -1.85 1.73
CA THR A 219 58.43 -2.00 1.08
C THR A 219 59.42 -2.79 1.95
N SER A 220 60.43 -3.42 1.36
CA SER A 220 61.50 -4.12 2.09
C SER A 220 62.22 -3.20 3.09
N TRP A 221 62.44 -1.94 2.73
CA TRP A 221 63.03 -0.96 3.63
C TRP A 221 62.17 -0.74 4.88
N GLN A 222 60.85 -0.63 4.74
CA GLN A 222 59.93 -0.52 5.87
C GLN A 222 59.96 -1.79 6.73
N ALA A 223 59.88 -2.97 6.10
CA ALA A 223 59.86 -4.26 6.78
C ALA A 223 61.07 -4.47 7.70
N GLU A 224 62.26 -4.18 7.19
CA GLU A 224 63.53 -4.40 7.91
C GLU A 224 63.78 -3.33 8.98
N ASN A 225 63.31 -2.10 8.76
CA ASN A 225 63.69 -0.95 9.58
C ASN A 225 62.60 -0.45 10.54
N LYS A 226 61.32 -0.84 10.42
CA LYS A 226 60.22 -0.30 11.24
C LYS A 226 60.41 -0.49 12.75
N SER A 227 61.10 -1.55 13.16
CA SER A 227 61.42 -1.80 14.58
C SER A 227 62.56 -0.92 15.13
N ARG A 228 63.38 -0.31 14.27
CA ARG A 228 64.58 0.45 14.66
C ARG A 228 64.46 1.94 14.36
N ILE A 229 63.98 2.29 13.16
CA ILE A 229 63.94 3.64 12.61
C ILE A 229 62.51 4.17 12.63
N TRP A 230 62.26 5.25 13.38
CA TRP A 230 60.93 5.88 13.48
C TRP A 230 60.37 6.34 12.14
N LYS A 231 61.22 6.86 11.24
CA LYS A 231 60.79 7.27 9.90
C LYS A 231 60.18 6.11 9.11
N ALA A 232 60.80 4.92 9.16
CA ALA A 232 60.27 3.73 8.49
C ALA A 232 58.91 3.30 9.07
N LEU A 233 58.78 3.32 10.40
CA LEU A 233 57.56 2.98 11.11
C LEU A 233 56.40 3.93 10.79
N ILE A 234 56.63 5.24 10.91
CA ILE A 234 55.57 6.24 10.68
C ILE A 234 55.15 6.29 9.22
N THR A 235 56.10 6.21 8.27
CA THR A 235 55.75 6.17 6.84
C THR A 235 54.91 4.93 6.51
N HIS A 236 55.26 3.76 7.06
CA HIS A 236 54.46 2.55 6.87
C HIS A 236 53.07 2.69 7.48
N ALA A 237 52.96 3.11 8.74
CA ALA A 237 51.68 3.29 9.41
C ALA A 237 50.77 4.31 8.68
N LEU A 238 51.34 5.38 8.11
CA LEU A 238 50.57 6.33 7.31
C LEU A 238 50.03 5.72 6.02
N VAL A 239 50.87 5.02 5.25
CA VAL A 239 50.45 4.33 4.03
C VAL A 239 49.37 3.29 4.35
N TYR A 240 49.60 2.50 5.40
CA TYR A 240 48.66 1.52 5.91
C TYR A 240 47.31 2.15 6.25
N SER A 241 47.28 3.18 7.10
CA SER A 241 46.04 3.82 7.53
C SER A 241 45.27 4.46 6.36
N VAL A 242 45.97 5.02 5.36
CA VAL A 242 45.32 5.56 4.15
C VAL A 242 44.68 4.43 3.35
N VAL A 243 45.38 3.32 3.13
CA VAL A 243 44.87 2.18 2.36
C VAL A 243 43.67 1.53 3.04
N VAL A 244 43.77 1.29 4.35
CA VAL A 244 42.68 0.73 5.14
C VAL A 244 41.46 1.65 5.10
N TYR A 245 41.64 2.96 5.26
CA TYR A 245 40.55 3.92 5.15
C TYR A 245 39.88 3.87 3.75
N LEU A 246 40.67 3.91 2.67
CA LEU A 246 40.15 3.87 1.31
C LEU A 246 39.34 2.58 1.03
N MET A 247 39.79 1.43 1.55
CA MET A 247 39.05 0.17 1.40
C MET A 247 37.71 0.21 2.13
N THR A 248 37.65 0.83 3.32
CA THR A 248 36.39 0.93 4.08
C THR A 248 35.36 1.87 3.45
N LEU A 249 35.75 2.81 2.59
CA LEU A 249 34.80 3.70 1.90
C LEU A 249 33.78 2.93 1.05
N ILE A 250 34.14 1.73 0.58
CA ILE A 250 33.26 0.83 -0.18
C ILE A 250 32.13 0.27 0.71
N ALA A 251 32.37 0.13 2.01
CA ALA A 251 31.45 -0.41 3.01
C ALA A 251 30.83 0.69 3.91
N GLY A 252 30.78 1.94 3.44
CA GLY A 252 30.18 3.06 4.17
C GLY A 252 31.17 3.90 5.01
N GLY A 253 32.45 3.51 5.04
CA GLY A 253 33.53 4.25 5.69
C GLY A 253 33.60 4.06 7.21
N ILE A 254 34.72 4.48 7.78
CA ILE A 254 34.97 4.49 9.23
C ILE A 254 35.15 5.92 9.75
N SER A 255 34.83 6.12 11.02
CA SER A 255 34.95 7.41 11.70
C SER A 255 36.41 7.88 11.77
N LEU A 256 36.62 9.19 11.93
CA LEU A 256 37.96 9.75 12.11
C LEU A 256 38.66 9.19 13.37
N LEU A 257 37.89 8.92 14.43
CA LEU A 257 38.40 8.30 15.65
C LEU A 257 38.92 6.88 15.37
N SER A 258 38.18 6.09 14.59
CA SER A 258 38.56 4.75 14.16
C SER A 258 39.89 4.76 13.40
N ILE A 259 40.10 5.71 12.49
CA ILE A 259 41.37 5.87 11.75
C ILE A 259 42.53 6.20 12.70
N VAL A 260 42.31 7.11 13.67
CA VAL A 260 43.32 7.46 14.67
C VAL A 260 43.69 6.25 15.53
N VAL A 261 42.70 5.46 15.96
CA VAL A 261 42.93 4.22 16.72
C VAL A 261 43.73 3.22 15.88
N ILE A 262 43.36 2.99 14.62
CA ILE A 262 44.10 2.11 13.70
C ILE A 262 45.55 2.59 13.55
N PHE A 263 45.77 3.87 13.30
CA PHE A 263 47.12 4.42 13.13
C PHE A 263 48.00 4.24 14.38
N LEU A 264 47.49 4.66 15.55
CA LEU A 264 48.25 4.61 16.80
C LEU A 264 48.54 3.17 17.25
N SER A 265 47.55 2.29 17.13
CA SER A 265 47.73 0.87 17.45
C SER A 265 48.73 0.20 16.51
N HIS A 266 48.71 0.52 15.21
CA HIS A 266 49.67 0.00 14.23
C HIS A 266 51.10 0.42 14.58
N VAL A 267 51.33 1.71 14.87
CA VAL A 267 52.64 2.22 15.32
C VAL A 267 53.12 1.50 16.59
N LEU A 268 52.21 1.24 17.53
CA LEU A 268 52.53 0.62 18.81
C LEU A 268 52.86 -0.87 18.68
N LEU A 269 52.09 -1.60 17.88
CA LEU A 269 52.28 -3.03 17.62
C LEU A 269 53.55 -3.30 16.81
N ASP A 270 53.75 -2.56 15.71
CA ASP A 270 54.91 -2.71 14.81
C ASP A 270 56.25 -2.32 15.45
N ARG A 271 56.22 -1.55 16.55
CA ARG A 271 57.42 -1.35 17.37
C ARG A 271 57.93 -2.67 17.96
N GLY A 272 57.07 -3.67 18.08
CA GLY A 272 57.38 -5.05 18.45
C GLY A 272 57.58 -5.29 19.94
N ASN A 273 57.55 -4.25 20.78
CA ASN A 273 57.71 -4.37 22.23
C ASN A 273 56.54 -5.14 22.87
N ILE A 274 55.31 -4.86 22.44
CA ILE A 274 54.10 -5.55 22.92
C ILE A 274 54.14 -7.02 22.52
N VAL A 275 54.44 -7.33 21.26
CA VAL A 275 54.52 -8.70 20.76
C VAL A 275 55.59 -9.50 21.52
N LYS A 276 56.78 -8.94 21.72
CA LYS A 276 57.85 -9.58 22.50
C LYS A 276 57.44 -9.84 23.95
N TRP A 277 56.78 -8.86 24.58
CA TRP A 277 56.26 -9.03 25.93
C TRP A 277 55.20 -10.14 26.00
N TRP A 278 54.29 -10.20 25.01
CA TRP A 278 53.24 -11.23 24.91
C TRP A 278 53.84 -12.64 24.75
N LEU A 279 54.85 -12.78 23.89
CA LEU A 279 55.54 -14.06 23.67
C LEU A 279 56.20 -14.56 24.96
N LYS A 280 56.95 -13.68 25.64
CA LYS A 280 57.68 -14.04 26.87
C LYS A 280 56.73 -14.34 28.04
N THR A 281 55.69 -13.54 28.20
CA THR A 281 54.84 -13.58 29.41
C THR A 281 53.70 -14.57 29.28
N ILE A 282 53.01 -14.58 28.13
CA ILE A 282 51.78 -15.35 27.93
C ILE A 282 52.06 -16.66 27.21
N LYS A 283 52.78 -16.63 26.09
CA LYS A 283 53.10 -17.86 25.34
C LYS A 283 54.25 -18.67 25.96
N LYS A 284 55.05 -18.06 26.86
CA LYS A 284 56.26 -18.65 27.47
C LYS A 284 57.22 -19.22 26.42
N GLU A 285 57.28 -18.56 25.27
CA GLU A 285 58.05 -18.98 24.10
C GLU A 285 59.29 -18.08 23.93
N GLN A 286 60.32 -18.58 23.27
CA GLN A 286 61.49 -17.76 22.96
C GLN A 286 61.11 -16.70 21.91
N ALA A 287 61.52 -15.45 22.16
CA ALA A 287 61.10 -14.30 21.35
C ALA A 287 61.73 -14.26 19.94
N ASP A 288 62.65 -15.18 19.66
CA ASP A 288 63.33 -15.40 18.38
C ASP A 288 62.58 -16.35 17.44
N ASN A 289 61.55 -17.07 17.93
CA ASN A 289 60.69 -17.89 17.08
C ASN A 289 59.89 -16.98 16.12
N THR A 290 60.40 -16.84 14.89
CA THR A 290 59.89 -15.90 13.88
C THR A 290 58.47 -16.21 13.43
N GLN A 291 58.11 -17.49 13.33
CA GLN A 291 56.78 -17.92 12.89
C GLN A 291 55.71 -17.59 13.93
N ILE A 292 55.95 -17.95 15.19
CA ILE A 292 54.99 -17.67 16.28
C ILE A 292 54.89 -16.17 16.51
N ARG A 293 56.02 -15.44 16.42
CA ARG A 293 56.03 -13.98 16.51
C ARG A 293 55.18 -13.34 15.41
N PHE A 294 55.32 -13.79 14.17
CA PHE A 294 54.49 -13.31 13.05
C PHE A 294 53.00 -13.59 13.30
N LEU A 295 52.63 -14.81 13.69
CA LEU A 295 51.22 -15.15 13.94
C LEU A 295 50.60 -14.33 15.07
N VAL A 296 51.34 -14.10 16.17
CA VAL A 296 50.86 -13.27 17.29
C VAL A 296 50.73 -11.81 16.86
N ASP A 297 51.70 -11.29 16.11
CA ASP A 297 51.67 -9.94 15.57
C ASP A 297 50.43 -9.70 14.69
N GLN A 298 50.20 -10.57 13.70
CA GLN A 298 49.04 -10.46 12.80
C GLN A 298 47.71 -10.64 13.54
N SER A 299 47.65 -11.56 14.52
CA SER A 299 46.45 -11.76 15.33
C SER A 299 46.08 -10.51 16.14
N LEU A 300 47.08 -9.79 16.68
CA LEU A 300 46.85 -8.55 17.42
C LEU A 300 46.35 -7.44 16.50
N HIS A 301 46.87 -7.33 15.27
CA HIS A 301 46.38 -6.37 14.28
C HIS A 301 44.92 -6.65 13.90
N VAL A 302 44.58 -7.91 13.59
CA VAL A 302 43.18 -8.30 13.30
C VAL A 302 42.26 -8.06 14.48
N LEU A 303 42.72 -8.31 15.72
CA LEU A 303 41.94 -8.03 16.93
C LEU A 303 41.63 -6.54 17.07
N ILE A 304 42.59 -5.66 16.77
CA ILE A 304 42.34 -4.21 16.75
C ILE A 304 41.30 -3.85 15.69
N LEU A 305 41.37 -4.43 14.48
CA LEU A 305 40.37 -4.17 13.43
C LEU A 305 38.97 -4.60 13.87
N LEU A 306 38.85 -5.71 14.61
CA LEU A 306 37.59 -6.15 15.18
C LEU A 306 37.07 -5.16 16.23
N ILE A 307 37.94 -4.71 17.14
CA ILE A 307 37.58 -3.68 18.14
C ILE A 307 37.13 -2.41 17.44
N VAL A 308 37.86 -1.96 16.42
CA VAL A 308 37.53 -0.78 15.62
C VAL A 308 36.17 -0.92 14.96
N THR A 309 35.86 -2.09 14.40
CA THR A 309 34.53 -2.37 13.82
C THR A 309 33.43 -2.20 14.86
N ILE A 310 33.63 -2.69 16.08
CA ILE A 310 32.62 -2.65 17.15
C ILE A 310 32.39 -1.23 17.69
N ILE A 311 33.42 -0.38 17.69
CA ILE A 311 33.33 0.99 18.23
C ILE A 311 33.04 2.05 17.16
N ASN A 312 33.02 1.66 15.89
CA ASN A 312 32.78 2.55 14.75
C ASN A 312 31.30 2.91 14.62
#